data_AF-A0A1F3QZI3-F1
#
_entry.id   AF-A0A1F3QZI3-F1
#
_cell.length_a   1.000
_cell.length_b   1.000
_cell.length_c   1.000
_cell.angle_alpha   90.00
_cell.angle_beta   90.00
_cell.angle_gamma   90.00
#
_symmetry.space_group_name_H-M   'P 1'
#
loop_
_entity.id
_entity.type
_entity.pdbx_description
1 polymer ?
#
loop_
_entity_poly.entity_id
_entity_poly.type
_entity_poly.pdbx_seq_one_letter_code
_entity_poly.pdbx_strand_id
1 'polypeptide(L)'
;MKIKFYLLWFEDQQDWIDSKIEDVKDIIEENGFEWVKPTICKKESDFSGNYNDFDIILIDFRLVSGKKSGKTGGDIINKIRTTDCFTNIIFYSQEGEPVLRKEIANKELDGVYCVNRPDFLDRFEKIFLTNIKKIEDVNNLRGLVIAETADLESMKEEIIKLYDNASCPKKITITKNILKEMVDSANSHKTFLDSKDEGTPFKDLLDKFDLSKKSIIVHRINNRNTPIAKFVHSKFNEEIIVKRNLLAHVKEKKNASGEVYLESKKLKGQKLTFSQDEAKKIRKEISRYKNELQKIIDSF
;
A
#
# COMPACT_ATOMS: atom_id res chain seq x y z
N MET A 1 -5.23 2.34 -8.15
CA MET A 1 -4.41 2.80 -7.01
C MET A 1 -3.63 1.61 -6.45
N LYS A 2 -2.36 1.78 -6.11
CA LYS A 2 -1.52 0.78 -5.42
C LYS A 2 -1.18 1.32 -4.03
N ILE A 3 -0.98 0.46 -3.03
CA ILE A 3 -0.57 0.90 -1.70
C ILE A 3 0.92 1.30 -1.64
N LYS A 4 1.72 0.82 -2.58
CA LYS A 4 3.14 1.17 -2.74
C LYS A 4 3.32 2.59 -3.26
N PHE A 5 4.27 3.32 -2.66
CA PHE A 5 4.61 4.67 -3.06
C PHE A 5 6.05 4.73 -3.60
N TYR A 6 6.21 5.22 -4.83
CA TYR A 6 7.46 5.20 -5.58
C TYR A 6 8.05 6.61 -5.70
N LEU A 7 9.32 6.74 -5.29
CA LEU A 7 10.09 7.97 -5.37
C LEU A 7 11.30 7.82 -6.30
N LEU A 8 11.49 8.82 -7.16
CA LEU A 8 12.74 9.02 -7.90
C LEU A 8 13.44 10.25 -7.34
N TRP A 9 14.69 10.12 -6.95
CA TRP A 9 15.43 11.16 -6.24
C TRP A 9 16.77 11.44 -6.91
N PHE A 10 16.89 12.62 -7.53
CA PHE A 10 18.15 13.15 -8.05
C PHE A 10 18.87 13.98 -6.98
N GLU A 11 19.85 13.35 -6.32
CA GLU A 11 20.67 13.93 -5.24
C GLU A 11 22.01 13.19 -5.17
N ASP A 12 23.11 13.93 -5.09
CA ASP A 12 24.45 13.38 -5.08
C ASP A 12 25.12 13.43 -3.70
N GLN A 13 24.56 14.18 -2.75
CA GLN A 13 25.04 14.25 -1.37
C GLN A 13 24.39 13.17 -0.51
N GLN A 14 25.14 12.09 -0.25
CA GLN A 14 24.66 10.96 0.55
C GLN A 14 24.21 11.38 1.96
N ASP A 15 24.99 12.22 2.64
CA ASP A 15 24.67 12.71 3.99
C ASP A 15 23.32 13.44 4.04
N TRP A 16 22.95 14.15 2.96
CA TRP A 16 21.66 14.81 2.87
C TRP A 16 20.52 13.80 2.78
N ILE A 17 20.67 12.79 1.91
CA ILE A 17 19.68 11.71 1.77
C ILE A 17 19.50 10.98 3.10
N ASP A 18 20.60 10.56 3.72
CA ASP A 18 20.58 9.81 4.98
C ASP A 18 19.92 10.62 6.11
N SER A 19 20.09 11.95 6.10
CA SER A 19 19.46 12.86 7.07
C SER A 19 17.96 13.10 6.87
N LYS A 20 17.36 12.59 5.79
CA LYS A 20 15.96 12.86 5.41
C LYS A 20 15.16 11.61 5.09
N ILE A 21 15.80 10.52 4.72
CA ILE A 21 15.12 9.35 4.15
C ILE A 21 14.17 8.67 5.15
N GLU A 22 14.54 8.60 6.43
CA GLU A 22 13.65 8.04 7.46
C GLU A 22 12.45 8.95 7.73
N ASP A 23 12.64 10.28 7.80
CA ASP A 23 11.52 11.21 7.97
C ASP A 23 10.54 11.14 6.77
N VAL A 24 11.07 11.02 5.55
CA VAL A 24 10.25 10.85 4.32
C VAL A 24 9.48 9.53 4.36
N LYS A 25 10.14 8.45 4.78
CA LYS A 25 9.52 7.13 4.95
C LYS A 25 8.42 7.18 6.01
N ASP A 26 8.67 7.80 7.15
CA ASP A 26 7.70 7.96 8.24
C ASP A 26 6.46 8.69 7.74
N ILE A 27 6.60 9.80 7.01
CA ILE A 27 5.47 10.52 6.39
C ILE A 27 4.62 9.60 5.49
N ILE A 28 5.26 8.76 4.68
CA ILE A 28 4.57 7.82 3.77
C ILE A 28 3.83 6.73 4.54
N GLU A 29 4.53 6.06 5.46
CA GLU A 29 3.99 4.93 6.25
C GLU A 29 2.92 5.40 7.24
N GLU A 30 3.09 6.58 7.84
CA GLU A 30 2.10 7.20 8.70
C GLU A 30 0.80 7.50 7.98
N ASN A 31 0.80 7.64 6.65
CA ASN A 31 -0.38 7.81 5.82
C ASN A 31 -0.89 6.51 5.17
N GLY A 32 -0.32 5.38 5.58
CA GLY A 32 -0.76 4.02 5.24
C GLY A 32 -0.17 3.50 3.93
N PHE A 33 0.73 4.21 3.28
CA PHE A 33 1.38 3.73 2.07
C PHE A 33 2.57 2.82 2.43
N GLU A 34 2.83 1.84 1.58
CA GLU A 34 3.98 0.95 1.69
C GLU A 34 5.22 1.68 1.15
N TRP A 35 6.23 1.81 1.99
CA TRP A 35 7.52 2.35 1.62
C TRP A 35 8.22 1.45 0.60
N VAL A 36 8.50 2.00 -0.58
CA VAL A 36 9.42 1.41 -1.54
C VAL A 36 10.69 2.23 -1.50
N LYS A 37 11.84 1.57 -1.34
CA LYS A 37 13.14 2.25 -1.34
C LYS A 37 13.27 3.12 -2.60
N PRO A 38 13.62 4.42 -2.46
CA PRO A 38 13.67 5.35 -3.57
C PRO A 38 14.74 4.94 -4.58
N THR A 39 14.48 5.22 -5.85
CA THR A 39 15.51 5.18 -6.88
C THR A 39 16.35 6.44 -6.75
N ILE A 40 17.61 6.30 -6.31
CA ILE A 40 18.52 7.42 -6.10
C ILE A 40 19.46 7.56 -7.30
N CYS A 41 19.53 8.76 -7.86
CA CYS A 41 20.34 9.10 -9.02
C CYS A 41 21.26 10.28 -8.66
N LYS A 42 22.58 10.12 -8.86
CA LYS A 42 23.54 11.20 -8.60
C LYS A 42 23.68 12.14 -9.80
N LYS A 43 23.31 11.65 -10.99
CA LYS A 43 23.32 12.41 -12.24
C LYS A 43 22.18 11.96 -13.15
N GLU A 44 21.88 12.81 -14.14
CA GLU A 44 20.86 12.58 -15.18
C GLU A 44 20.95 11.19 -15.83
N SER A 45 22.16 10.71 -16.14
CA SER A 45 22.37 9.45 -16.86
C SER A 45 22.16 8.19 -16.02
N ASP A 46 21.98 8.33 -14.70
CA ASP A 46 21.82 7.17 -13.81
C ASP A 46 20.42 6.52 -13.95
N PHE A 47 19.49 7.20 -14.63
CA PHE A 47 18.14 6.70 -14.87
C PHE A 47 17.82 6.67 -16.37
N SER A 48 17.32 5.52 -16.83
CA SER A 48 16.91 5.27 -18.22
C SER A 48 15.50 4.67 -18.33
N GLY A 49 14.77 4.58 -17.21
CA GLY A 49 13.41 4.02 -17.16
C GLY A 49 12.33 5.05 -17.51
N ASN A 50 11.08 4.69 -17.23
CA ASN A 50 9.92 5.56 -17.44
C ASN A 50 9.66 6.43 -16.19
N TYR A 51 9.70 7.75 -16.35
CA TYR A 51 9.45 8.68 -15.25
C TYR A 51 8.01 8.62 -14.71
N ASN A 52 7.04 8.14 -15.51
CA ASN A 52 5.65 7.98 -15.10
C ASN A 52 5.43 6.82 -14.12
N ASP A 53 6.45 6.00 -13.86
CA ASP A 53 6.36 4.90 -12.88
C ASP A 53 6.48 5.39 -11.42
N PHE A 54 6.75 6.69 -11.22
CA PHE A 54 6.94 7.30 -9.91
C PHE A 54 5.79 8.24 -9.53
N ASP A 55 5.48 8.29 -8.24
CA ASP A 55 4.42 9.14 -7.69
C ASP A 55 4.89 10.59 -7.49
N ILE A 56 6.14 10.77 -7.07
CA ILE A 56 6.80 12.07 -6.92
C ILE A 56 8.27 11.94 -7.35
N ILE A 57 8.79 12.98 -8.00
CA ILE A 57 10.20 13.11 -8.35
C ILE A 57 10.82 14.24 -7.51
N LEU A 58 11.96 13.98 -6.88
CA LEU A 58 12.72 14.90 -6.04
C LEU A 58 14.01 15.27 -6.77
N ILE A 59 14.31 16.56 -6.91
CA ILE A 59 15.48 17.03 -7.68
C ILE A 59 16.19 18.15 -6.93
N ASP A 60 17.47 17.93 -6.62
CA ASP A 60 18.35 19.01 -6.15
C ASP A 60 18.76 19.95 -7.29
N PHE A 61 18.83 21.24 -7.01
CA PHE A 61 19.27 22.25 -7.97
C PHE A 61 20.71 22.06 -8.45
N ARG A 62 21.61 21.62 -7.56
CA ARG A 62 23.06 21.72 -7.71
C ARG A 62 23.77 20.38 -7.55
N LEU A 63 23.44 19.43 -8.42
CA LEU A 63 24.22 18.20 -8.57
C LEU A 63 25.67 18.51 -8.98
N VAL A 64 26.66 17.93 -8.30
CA VAL A 64 28.10 18.17 -8.55
C VAL A 64 28.49 17.80 -9.98
N SER A 65 27.90 16.75 -10.55
CA SER A 65 28.12 16.39 -11.95
C SER A 65 27.65 17.48 -12.92
N GLY A 66 26.57 18.19 -12.57
CA GLY A 66 26.04 19.30 -13.35
C GLY A 66 26.92 20.54 -13.27
N LYS A 67 27.47 20.85 -12.08
CA LYS A 67 28.35 22.02 -11.86
C LYS A 67 29.52 22.09 -12.84
N LYS A 68 30.16 20.95 -13.15
CA LYS A 68 31.31 20.89 -14.08
C LYS A 68 30.94 21.20 -15.54
N SER A 69 29.67 21.01 -15.90
CA SER A 69 29.16 21.21 -17.27
C SER A 69 28.22 22.41 -17.39
N GLY A 70 28.05 23.19 -16.31
CA GLY A 70 27.08 24.29 -16.24
C GLY A 70 25.62 23.83 -16.17
N LYS A 71 25.36 22.52 -16.11
CA LYS A 71 24.01 21.95 -15.96
C LYS A 71 23.50 22.09 -14.54
N THR A 72 22.19 22.24 -14.41
CA THR A 72 21.46 22.30 -13.13
C THR A 72 20.42 21.17 -13.06
N GLY A 73 19.79 20.98 -11.91
CA GLY A 73 18.60 20.12 -11.82
C GLY A 73 17.47 20.57 -12.76
N GLY A 74 17.43 21.85 -13.16
CA GLY A 74 16.48 22.36 -14.15
C GLY A 74 16.61 21.71 -15.53
N ASP A 75 17.82 21.30 -15.92
CA ASP A 75 18.04 20.55 -17.17
C ASP A 75 17.42 19.14 -17.12
N ILE A 76 17.48 18.51 -15.94
CA ILE A 76 16.85 17.20 -15.71
C ILE A 76 15.33 17.34 -15.78
N ILE A 77 14.78 18.40 -15.16
CA ILE A 77 13.34 18.70 -15.24
C ILE A 77 12.90 18.88 -16.69
N ASN A 78 13.61 19.71 -17.45
CA ASN A 78 13.29 19.94 -18.85
C ASN A 78 13.26 18.61 -19.63
N LYS A 79 14.29 17.77 -19.45
CA LYS A 79 14.33 16.44 -20.08
C LYS A 79 13.15 15.55 -19.66
N ILE A 80 12.77 15.51 -18.39
CA ILE A 80 11.59 14.77 -17.93
C ILE A 80 10.35 15.26 -18.68
N ARG A 81 10.17 16.58 -18.82
CA ARG A 81 9.03 17.15 -19.55
C ARG A 81 9.05 16.85 -21.05
N THR A 82 10.24 16.73 -21.68
CA THR A 82 10.32 16.27 -23.09
C THR A 82 9.86 14.82 -23.31
N THR A 83 9.65 14.04 -22.24
CA THR A 83 9.11 12.66 -22.32
C THR A 83 7.59 12.59 -22.08
N ASP A 84 6.88 13.72 -22.15
CA ASP A 84 5.45 13.84 -21.81
C ASP A 84 5.10 13.36 -20.39
N CYS A 85 6.08 13.39 -19.48
CA CYS A 85 5.86 13.07 -18.06
C CYS A 85 5.48 14.32 -17.29
N PHE A 86 4.31 14.29 -16.64
CA PHE A 86 3.78 15.39 -15.82
C PHE A 86 3.72 15.06 -14.32
N THR A 87 4.45 14.04 -13.88
CA THR A 87 4.61 13.73 -12.45
C THR A 87 5.06 14.98 -11.68
N ASN A 88 4.51 15.15 -10.48
CA ASN A 88 4.85 16.26 -9.59
C ASN A 88 6.35 16.23 -9.28
N ILE A 89 7.04 17.36 -9.49
CA ILE A 89 8.46 17.52 -9.19
C ILE A 89 8.62 18.46 -8.00
N ILE A 90 9.36 18.01 -6.99
CA ILE A 90 9.86 18.86 -5.91
C ILE A 90 11.29 19.26 -6.26
N PHE A 91 11.46 20.53 -6.62
CA PHE A 91 12.75 21.11 -6.95
C PHE A 91 13.25 21.90 -5.75
N TYR A 92 14.39 21.48 -5.20
CA TYR A 92 14.87 22.05 -3.95
C TYR A 92 16.32 22.56 -4.03
N SER A 93 16.65 23.52 -3.18
CA SER A 93 17.98 24.14 -3.15
C SER A 93 18.34 24.75 -1.80
N GLN A 94 19.64 24.85 -1.52
CA GLN A 94 20.19 25.67 -0.44
C GLN A 94 20.22 27.16 -0.80
N GLU A 95 20.24 27.50 -2.09
CA GLU A 95 20.30 28.89 -2.59
C GLU A 95 18.96 29.64 -2.48
N GLY A 96 17.90 28.91 -2.11
CA GLY A 96 16.58 29.47 -1.84
C GLY A 96 15.60 29.40 -3.02
N GLU A 97 14.31 29.49 -2.71
CA GLU A 97 13.21 29.50 -3.68
C GLU A 97 13.33 30.58 -4.76
N PRO A 98 13.79 31.83 -4.49
CA PRO A 98 13.93 32.84 -5.54
C PRO A 98 14.85 32.41 -6.69
N VAL A 99 15.94 31.70 -6.37
CA VAL A 99 16.87 31.18 -7.38
C VAL A 99 16.21 30.10 -8.22
N LEU A 100 15.47 29.18 -7.57
CA LEU A 100 14.70 28.14 -8.25
C LEU A 100 13.63 28.72 -9.18
N ARG A 101 12.91 29.75 -8.74
CA ARG A 101 11.89 30.43 -9.56
C ARG A 101 12.49 31.12 -10.78
N LYS A 102 13.67 31.74 -10.62
CA LYS A 102 14.41 32.31 -11.75
C LYS A 102 14.83 31.24 -12.74
N GLU A 103 15.30 30.09 -12.26
CA GLU A 103 15.67 28.95 -13.11
C GLU A 103 14.45 28.43 -13.89
N ILE A 104 13.33 28.24 -13.20
CA ILE A 104 12.06 27.83 -13.82
C ILE A 104 11.62 28.82 -14.90
N ALA A 105 11.69 30.12 -14.64
CA ALA A 105 11.32 31.14 -15.61
C ALA A 105 12.26 31.14 -16.83
N ASN A 106 13.57 31.00 -16.61
CA ASN A 106 14.56 31.00 -17.69
C ASN A 106 14.45 29.76 -18.60
N LYS A 107 14.02 28.62 -18.05
CA LYS A 107 13.91 27.35 -18.77
C LYS A 107 12.46 26.96 -19.10
N GLU A 108 11.49 27.83 -18.78
CA GLU A 108 10.06 27.61 -19.02
C GLU A 108 9.55 26.26 -18.43
N LEU A 109 9.94 25.96 -17.18
CA LEU A 109 9.63 24.66 -16.56
C LEU A 109 8.23 24.62 -15.94
N ASP A 110 7.43 23.62 -16.33
CA ASP A 110 6.05 23.46 -15.85
C ASP A 110 5.88 22.41 -14.75
N GLY A 111 4.95 22.69 -13.83
CA GLY A 111 4.48 21.74 -12.81
C GLY A 111 5.54 21.39 -11.77
N VAL A 112 6.31 22.39 -11.32
CA VAL A 112 7.42 22.24 -10.38
C VAL A 112 7.15 23.00 -9.08
N TYR A 113 7.36 22.36 -7.94
CA TYR A 113 7.31 23.01 -6.63
C TYR A 113 8.72 23.45 -6.19
N CYS A 114 8.94 24.75 -6.03
CA CYS A 114 10.16 25.28 -5.41
C CYS A 114 10.15 25.06 -3.90
N VAL A 115 11.27 24.60 -3.37
CA VAL A 115 11.43 24.29 -1.93
C VAL A 115 12.84 24.67 -1.45
N ASN A 116 12.94 25.37 -0.32
CA ASN A 116 14.22 25.52 0.35
C ASN A 116 14.59 24.22 1.07
N ARG A 117 15.87 23.88 1.15
CA ARG A 117 16.31 22.70 1.92
C ARG A 117 15.83 22.68 3.39
N PRO A 118 15.86 23.80 4.15
CA PRO A 118 15.28 23.83 5.50
C PRO A 118 13.81 23.44 5.57
N ASP A 119 13.03 23.75 4.52
CA ASP A 119 11.59 23.51 4.44
C ASP A 119 11.25 22.17 3.75
N PHE A 120 12.26 21.36 3.42
CA PHE A 120 12.11 20.20 2.54
C PHE A 120 11.03 19.20 3.03
N LEU A 121 11.08 18.82 4.30
CA LEU A 121 10.17 17.82 4.86
C LEU A 121 8.72 18.32 4.93
N ASP A 122 8.51 19.55 5.42
CA ASP A 122 7.18 20.17 5.47
C ASP A 122 6.55 20.28 4.07
N ARG A 123 7.35 20.69 3.09
CA ARG A 123 6.89 20.82 1.71
C ARG A 123 6.66 19.46 1.05
N PHE A 124 7.51 18.48 1.31
CA PHE A 124 7.31 17.11 0.88
C PHE A 124 5.99 16.57 1.41
N GLU A 125 5.73 16.67 2.71
CA GLU A 125 4.49 16.19 3.32
C GLU A 125 3.25 16.84 2.68
N LYS A 126 3.23 18.16 2.54
CA LYS A 126 2.09 18.88 1.93
C LYS A 126 1.83 18.45 0.48
N ILE A 127 2.89 18.27 -0.31
CA ILE A 127 2.79 17.85 -1.71
C ILE A 127 2.35 16.39 -1.79
N PHE A 128 2.91 15.52 -0.94
CA PHE A 128 2.51 14.13 -0.79
C PHE A 128 1.01 14.01 -0.45
N LEU A 129 0.55 14.71 0.59
CA LEU A 129 -0.87 14.72 1.01
C LEU A 129 -1.79 15.22 -0.12
N THR A 130 -1.34 16.23 -0.88
CA THR A 130 -2.07 16.74 -2.04
C THR A 130 -2.13 15.70 -3.18
N ASN A 131 -1.05 14.96 -3.40
CA ASN A 131 -0.96 13.93 -4.44
C ASN A 131 -1.92 12.78 -4.13
N ILE A 132 -1.94 12.30 -2.88
CA ILE A 132 -2.81 11.20 -2.47
C ILE A 132 -4.28 11.64 -2.39
N LYS A 133 -4.57 12.88 -2.03
CA LYS A 133 -5.96 13.39 -1.94
C LYS A 133 -6.69 13.31 -3.29
N LYS A 134 -5.98 13.53 -4.40
CA LYS A 134 -6.56 13.48 -5.76
C LYS A 134 -6.95 12.06 -6.18
N ILE A 135 -6.34 11.03 -5.59
CA ILE A 135 -6.60 9.62 -5.89
C ILE A 135 -7.48 8.95 -4.81
N GLU A 136 -7.82 9.65 -3.73
CA GLU A 136 -8.65 9.17 -2.62
C GLU A 136 -10.15 9.40 -2.85
N ASP A 137 -10.64 9.17 -4.07
CA ASP A 137 -12.07 9.00 -4.25
C ASP A 137 -12.51 7.58 -3.86
N VAL A 138 -13.80 7.46 -3.61
CA VAL A 138 -14.44 6.21 -3.19
C VAL A 138 -14.22 5.06 -4.18
N ASN A 139 -14.25 5.33 -5.48
CA ASN A 139 -14.10 4.30 -6.51
C ASN A 139 -12.66 3.78 -6.54
N ASN A 140 -11.69 4.67 -6.37
CA ASN A 140 -10.29 4.34 -6.22
C ASN A 140 -10.03 3.53 -4.95
N LEU A 141 -10.62 3.90 -3.81
CA LEU A 141 -10.51 3.14 -2.57
C LEU A 141 -11.16 1.76 -2.69
N ARG A 142 -12.34 1.66 -3.32
CA ARG A 142 -12.98 0.37 -3.63
C ARG A 142 -12.07 -0.51 -4.47
N GLY A 143 -11.47 0.05 -5.53
CA GLY A 143 -10.53 -0.66 -6.38
C GLY A 143 -9.30 -1.16 -5.59
N LEU A 144 -8.73 -0.30 -4.74
CA LEU A 144 -7.64 -0.66 -3.84
C LEU A 144 -8.04 -1.81 -2.93
N VAL A 145 -9.12 -1.67 -2.17
CA VAL A 145 -9.53 -2.70 -1.19
C VAL A 145 -9.78 -4.04 -1.86
N ILE A 146 -10.39 -4.06 -3.05
CA ILE A 146 -10.62 -5.30 -3.79
C ILE A 146 -9.28 -5.95 -4.18
N ALA A 147 -8.36 -5.18 -4.78
CA ALA A 147 -7.06 -5.70 -5.20
C ALA A 147 -6.22 -6.18 -4.02
N GLU A 148 -6.08 -5.35 -2.98
CA GLU A 148 -5.28 -5.67 -1.80
C GLU A 148 -5.88 -6.83 -0.99
N THR A 149 -7.21 -6.99 -0.98
CA THR A 149 -7.85 -8.15 -0.36
C THR A 149 -7.56 -9.44 -1.13
N ALA A 150 -7.43 -9.38 -2.46
CA ALA A 150 -7.05 -10.53 -3.26
C ALA A 150 -5.60 -10.96 -2.96
N ASP A 151 -4.67 -10.02 -2.82
CA ASP A 151 -3.29 -10.31 -2.38
C ASP A 151 -3.28 -11.00 -1.00
N LEU A 152 -4.05 -10.47 -0.05
CA LEU A 152 -4.21 -11.05 1.29
C LEU A 152 -4.85 -12.45 1.24
N GLU A 153 -5.65 -12.76 0.24
CA GLU A 153 -6.20 -14.10 0.01
C GLU A 153 -5.12 -15.04 -0.53
N SER A 154 -4.34 -14.62 -1.52
CA SER A 154 -3.23 -15.39 -2.07
C SER A 154 -2.19 -15.76 -1.00
N MET A 155 -1.82 -14.82 -0.12
CA MET A 155 -0.92 -15.11 1.01
C MET A 155 -1.50 -16.18 1.96
N LYS A 156 -2.83 -16.19 2.18
CA LYS A 156 -3.47 -17.22 3.02
C LYS A 156 -3.43 -18.59 2.35
N GLU A 157 -3.65 -18.65 1.04
CA GLU A 157 -3.53 -19.90 0.27
C GLU A 157 -2.10 -20.44 0.31
N GLU A 158 -1.10 -19.57 0.24
CA GLU A 158 0.31 -19.94 0.40
C GLU A 158 0.57 -20.54 1.79
N ILE A 159 0.13 -19.89 2.86
CA ILE A 159 0.24 -20.42 4.23
C ILE A 159 -0.42 -21.80 4.35
N ILE A 160 -1.60 -21.97 3.74
CA ILE A 160 -2.32 -23.25 3.74
C ILE A 160 -1.51 -24.34 3.01
N LYS A 161 -0.94 -24.02 1.84
CA LYS A 161 -0.08 -24.93 1.07
C LYS A 161 1.20 -25.30 1.83
N LEU A 162 1.85 -24.33 2.46
CA LEU A 162 3.04 -24.54 3.30
C LEU A 162 2.71 -25.45 4.48
N TYR A 163 1.60 -25.20 5.17
CA TYR A 163 1.11 -26.06 6.24
C TYR A 163 0.86 -27.50 5.77
N ASP A 164 0.22 -27.69 4.63
CA ASP A 164 -0.05 -29.02 4.04
C ASP A 164 1.23 -29.76 3.64
N ASN A 165 2.31 -29.06 3.32
CA ASN A 165 3.61 -29.66 3.00
C ASN A 165 4.52 -29.82 4.23
N ALA A 166 4.24 -29.11 5.33
CA ALA A 166 5.06 -29.15 6.53
C ALA A 166 4.99 -30.52 7.23
N SER A 167 6.16 -31.04 7.61
CA SER A 167 6.30 -32.21 8.48
C SER A 167 6.16 -31.78 9.94
N CYS A 168 4.99 -32.03 10.53
CA CYS A 168 4.74 -31.73 11.94
C CYS A 168 4.07 -32.93 12.64
N PRO A 169 4.66 -33.49 13.72
CA PRO A 169 4.08 -34.63 14.44
C PRO A 169 2.67 -34.39 14.99
N LYS A 170 2.32 -33.12 15.29
CA LYS A 170 1.00 -32.73 15.80
C LYS A 170 0.00 -32.34 14.69
N LYS A 171 0.41 -32.39 13.42
CA LYS A 171 -0.38 -31.92 12.28
C LYS A 171 -1.75 -32.58 12.22
N ILE A 172 -1.80 -33.90 12.35
CA ILE A 172 -3.04 -34.69 12.38
C ILE A 172 -4.03 -34.14 13.41
N THR A 173 -3.58 -33.94 14.65
CA THR A 173 -4.42 -33.41 15.74
C THR A 173 -4.88 -31.98 15.45
N ILE A 174 -3.99 -31.13 14.93
CA ILE A 174 -4.32 -29.75 14.58
C ILE A 174 -5.34 -29.69 13.43
N THR A 175 -5.12 -30.43 12.35
CA THR A 175 -6.04 -30.54 11.20
C THR A 175 -7.42 -30.99 11.65
N LYS A 176 -7.49 -32.02 12.50
CA LYS A 176 -8.75 -32.54 13.04
C LYS A 176 -9.52 -31.48 13.84
N ASN A 177 -8.82 -30.72 14.69
CA ASN A 177 -9.44 -29.66 15.48
C ASN A 177 -9.97 -28.54 14.58
N ILE A 178 -9.20 -28.14 13.56
CA ILE A 178 -9.63 -27.14 12.57
C ILE A 178 -10.89 -27.61 11.84
N LEU A 179 -10.89 -28.83 11.31
CA LEU A 179 -12.05 -29.38 10.59
C LEU A 179 -13.29 -29.43 11.46
N LYS A 180 -13.18 -29.90 12.70
CA LYS A 180 -14.31 -29.96 13.65
C LYS A 180 -14.90 -28.58 13.91
N GLU A 181 -14.07 -27.58 14.16
CA GLU A 181 -14.56 -26.21 14.40
C GLU A 181 -15.16 -25.58 13.14
N MET A 182 -14.63 -25.91 11.96
CA MET A 182 -15.24 -25.49 10.69
C MET A 182 -16.61 -26.13 10.48
N VAL A 183 -16.79 -27.40 10.84
CA VAL A 183 -18.09 -28.09 10.84
C VAL A 183 -19.07 -27.41 11.80
N ASP A 184 -18.64 -27.13 13.03
CA ASP A 184 -19.48 -26.51 14.06
C ASP A 184 -19.91 -25.08 13.68
N SER A 185 -19.13 -24.39 12.86
CA SER A 185 -19.43 -23.04 12.35
C SER A 185 -20.10 -23.01 10.97
N ALA A 186 -20.21 -24.14 10.26
CA ALA A 186 -20.71 -24.20 8.88
C ALA A 186 -22.17 -24.68 8.80
N ASN A 187 -23.11 -23.75 8.62
CA ASN A 187 -24.51 -24.12 8.38
C ASN A 187 -24.75 -24.73 6.99
N SER A 188 -24.03 -24.32 5.94
CA SER A 188 -24.30 -24.73 4.55
C SER A 188 -23.27 -25.69 3.92
N HIS A 189 -22.15 -25.96 4.60
CA HIS A 189 -21.07 -26.84 4.12
C HIS A 189 -20.82 -28.03 5.04
N LYS A 190 -21.71 -28.26 6.01
CA LYS A 190 -21.53 -29.25 7.06
C LYS A 190 -21.26 -30.65 6.50
N THR A 191 -22.14 -31.14 5.64
CA THR A 191 -22.00 -32.47 5.02
C THR A 191 -20.74 -32.63 4.18
N PHE A 192 -20.26 -31.56 3.53
CA PHE A 192 -19.01 -31.58 2.77
C PHE A 192 -17.78 -31.66 3.68
N LEU A 193 -17.81 -30.96 4.82
CA LEU A 193 -16.73 -30.97 5.81
C LEU A 193 -16.72 -32.25 6.64
N ASP A 194 -17.90 -32.79 6.99
CA ASP A 194 -18.07 -34.06 7.71
C ASP A 194 -17.49 -35.25 6.93
N SER A 195 -17.42 -35.16 5.60
CA SER A 195 -16.84 -36.19 4.75
C SER A 195 -15.30 -36.10 4.67
N LYS A 196 -14.65 -35.18 5.38
CA LYS A 196 -13.19 -34.98 5.37
C LYS A 196 -12.58 -35.49 6.67
N ASP A 197 -11.34 -35.97 6.56
CA ASP A 197 -10.56 -36.49 7.69
C ASP A 197 -9.27 -35.68 7.90
N GLU A 198 -8.58 -35.97 9.00
CA GLU A 198 -7.26 -35.41 9.32
C GLU A 198 -6.17 -35.62 8.26
N GLY A 199 -6.36 -36.54 7.32
CA GLY A 199 -5.46 -36.79 6.19
C GLY A 199 -5.76 -35.91 4.97
N THR A 200 -6.92 -35.25 4.94
CA THR A 200 -7.35 -34.39 3.84
C THR A 200 -6.53 -33.09 3.83
N PRO A 201 -5.77 -32.80 2.76
CA PRO A 201 -5.07 -31.52 2.62
C PRO A 201 -6.04 -30.34 2.52
N PHE A 202 -5.77 -29.25 3.22
CA PHE A 202 -6.61 -28.04 3.15
C PHE A 202 -6.57 -27.36 1.77
N LYS A 203 -5.47 -27.51 1.02
CA LYS A 203 -5.31 -27.00 -0.34
C LYS A 203 -6.39 -27.54 -1.29
N ASP A 204 -6.87 -28.76 -1.06
CA ASP A 204 -7.92 -29.41 -1.86
C ASP A 204 -9.32 -28.85 -1.55
N LEU A 205 -9.42 -27.99 -0.52
CA LEU A 205 -10.66 -27.35 -0.10
C LEU A 205 -10.72 -25.86 -0.49
N LEU A 206 -9.62 -25.29 -1.00
CA LEU A 206 -9.49 -23.85 -1.25
C LEU A 206 -10.55 -23.30 -2.20
N ASP A 207 -10.86 -24.03 -3.28
CA ASP A 207 -11.86 -23.62 -4.28
C ASP A 207 -13.28 -23.52 -3.73
N LYS A 208 -13.55 -24.23 -2.63
CA LYS A 208 -14.86 -24.25 -1.96
C LYS A 208 -14.94 -23.26 -0.80
N PHE A 209 -13.82 -22.68 -0.41
CA PHE A 209 -13.73 -21.78 0.74
C PHE A 209 -13.65 -20.33 0.29
N ASP A 210 -14.55 -19.52 0.84
CA ASP A 210 -14.43 -18.07 0.75
C ASP A 210 -13.28 -17.57 1.63
N LEU A 211 -12.94 -16.29 1.45
CA LEU A 211 -11.92 -15.59 2.23
C LEU A 211 -12.10 -15.72 3.75
N SER A 212 -13.34 -15.77 4.24
CA SER A 212 -13.62 -15.91 5.68
C SER A 212 -13.17 -17.27 6.18
N LYS A 213 -13.55 -18.34 5.47
CA LYS A 213 -13.14 -19.71 5.80
C LYS A 213 -11.63 -19.88 5.71
N LYS A 214 -10.99 -19.36 4.66
CA LYS A 214 -9.52 -19.34 4.53
C LYS A 214 -8.86 -18.62 5.72
N SER A 215 -9.44 -17.50 6.17
CA SER A 215 -8.95 -16.75 7.32
C SER A 215 -9.08 -17.51 8.66
N ILE A 216 -10.12 -18.35 8.84
CA ILE A 216 -10.27 -19.20 10.03
C ILE A 216 -9.13 -20.22 10.08
N ILE A 217 -8.87 -20.90 8.96
CA ILE A 217 -7.78 -21.90 8.85
C ILE A 217 -6.44 -21.25 9.18
N VAL A 218 -6.12 -20.12 8.56
CA VAL A 218 -4.85 -19.40 8.81
C VAL A 218 -4.74 -18.93 10.26
N HIS A 219 -5.83 -18.48 10.88
CA HIS A 219 -5.82 -18.11 12.30
C HIS A 219 -5.48 -19.31 13.18
N ARG A 220 -5.96 -20.51 12.87
CA ARG A 220 -5.63 -21.72 13.62
C ARG A 220 -4.21 -22.21 13.35
N ILE A 221 -3.77 -22.16 12.10
CA ILE A 221 -2.36 -22.43 11.73
C ILE A 221 -1.41 -21.50 12.49
N ASN A 222 -1.76 -20.21 12.62
CA ASN A 222 -1.01 -19.22 13.39
C ASN A 222 -0.92 -19.59 14.88
N ASN A 223 -1.96 -20.20 15.45
CA ASN A 223 -2.07 -20.57 16.86
C ASN A 223 -1.79 -22.06 17.15
N ARG A 224 -1.13 -22.77 16.23
CA ARG A 224 -0.87 -24.22 16.35
C ARG A 224 -0.02 -24.63 17.55
N ASN A 225 0.78 -23.69 18.07
CA ASN A 225 1.56 -23.81 19.30
C ASN A 225 1.44 -22.48 20.06
N THR A 226 2.48 -21.65 20.02
CA THR A 226 2.41 -20.23 20.34
C THR A 226 2.03 -19.42 19.10
N PRO A 227 1.31 -18.29 19.25
CA PRO A 227 0.99 -17.43 18.12
C PRO A 227 2.27 -16.95 17.42
N ILE A 228 2.42 -17.24 16.13
CA ILE A 228 3.57 -16.79 15.32
C ILE A 228 3.49 -15.28 15.06
N ALA A 229 2.27 -14.81 14.76
CA ALA A 229 1.95 -13.42 14.52
C ALA A 229 0.71 -13.00 15.31
N LYS A 230 0.43 -11.69 15.32
CA LYS A 230 -0.75 -11.10 15.98
C LYS A 230 -2.07 -11.31 15.20
N PHE A 231 -2.05 -12.16 14.16
CA PHE A 231 -3.19 -12.40 13.29
C PHE A 231 -4.38 -13.07 14.00
N VAL A 232 -5.54 -12.39 13.97
CA VAL A 232 -6.80 -12.87 14.54
C VAL A 232 -7.93 -12.77 13.52
N HIS A 233 -8.63 -13.89 13.27
CA HIS A 233 -9.71 -13.97 12.28
C HIS A 233 -10.85 -12.98 12.55
N SER A 234 -11.33 -12.88 13.80
CA SER A 234 -12.47 -11.99 14.11
C SER A 234 -12.17 -10.53 13.78
N LYS A 235 -10.97 -10.05 14.10
CA LYS A 235 -10.50 -8.71 13.72
C LYS A 235 -10.37 -8.58 12.20
N PHE A 236 -9.81 -9.58 11.53
CA PHE A 236 -9.65 -9.56 10.06
C PHE A 236 -11.01 -9.50 9.36
N ASN A 237 -12.00 -10.21 9.89
CA ASN A 237 -13.35 -10.18 9.38
C ASN A 237 -13.97 -8.78 9.49
N GLU A 238 -13.85 -8.14 10.64
CA GLU A 238 -14.37 -6.78 10.88
C GLU A 238 -13.63 -5.72 10.06
N GLU A 239 -12.30 -5.75 10.10
CA GLU A 239 -11.45 -4.70 9.54
C GLU A 239 -11.31 -4.81 8.02
N ILE A 240 -11.30 -6.02 7.45
CA ILE A 240 -11.10 -6.25 6.01
C ILE A 240 -12.36 -6.78 5.33
N ILE A 241 -12.87 -7.95 5.74
CA ILE A 241 -13.93 -8.65 4.99
C ILE A 241 -15.23 -7.84 4.94
N VAL A 242 -15.68 -7.34 6.09
CA VAL A 242 -16.89 -6.53 6.20
C VAL A 242 -16.74 -5.25 5.38
N LYS A 243 -15.61 -4.54 5.48
CA LYS A 243 -15.35 -3.31 4.72
C LYS A 243 -15.28 -3.55 3.22
N ARG A 244 -14.61 -4.63 2.77
CA ARG A 244 -14.56 -5.04 1.35
C ARG A 244 -15.96 -5.34 0.81
N ASN A 245 -16.77 -6.09 1.55
CA ASN A 245 -18.13 -6.42 1.13
C ASN A 245 -19.03 -5.18 1.10
N LEU A 246 -18.85 -4.27 2.05
CA LEU A 246 -19.53 -2.99 2.07
C LEU A 246 -19.17 -2.16 0.83
N LEU A 247 -17.88 -1.95 0.57
CA LEU A 247 -17.37 -1.23 -0.60
C LEU A 247 -17.78 -1.87 -1.93
N ALA A 248 -17.99 -3.18 -1.98
CA ALA A 248 -18.48 -3.86 -3.17
C ALA A 248 -19.98 -3.63 -3.47
N HIS A 249 -20.77 -3.22 -2.47
CA HIS A 249 -22.24 -3.12 -2.56
C HIS A 249 -22.80 -1.69 -2.40
N VAL A 250 -21.94 -0.71 -2.12
CA VAL A 250 -22.33 0.69 -2.01
C VAL A 250 -22.52 1.33 -3.40
N LYS A 251 -23.50 2.24 -3.48
CA LYS A 251 -23.68 3.13 -4.63
C LYS A 251 -23.24 4.54 -4.26
N GLU A 252 -22.51 5.16 -5.17
CA GLU A 252 -22.14 6.57 -5.05
C GLU A 252 -23.40 7.44 -5.16
N LYS A 253 -23.55 8.38 -4.22
CA LYS A 253 -24.60 9.40 -4.23
C LYS A 253 -24.00 10.76 -3.93
N LYS A 254 -24.63 11.82 -4.43
CA LYS A 254 -24.31 13.20 -4.08
C LYS A 254 -25.41 13.76 -3.19
N ASN A 255 -25.04 14.53 -2.17
CA ASN A 255 -26.01 15.29 -1.40
C ASN A 255 -26.33 16.64 -2.09
N ALA A 256 -27.21 17.44 -1.51
CA ALA A 256 -27.61 18.72 -2.07
C ALA A 256 -26.46 19.75 -2.16
N SER A 257 -25.41 19.61 -1.34
CA SER A 257 -24.19 20.43 -1.39
C SER A 257 -23.15 19.93 -2.40
N GLY A 258 -23.41 18.82 -3.09
CA GLY A 258 -22.49 18.23 -4.06
C GLY A 258 -21.44 17.29 -3.47
N GLU A 259 -21.45 17.06 -2.15
CA GLU A 259 -20.56 16.11 -1.49
C GLU A 259 -20.97 14.67 -1.83
N VAL A 260 -19.95 13.86 -2.16
CA VAL A 260 -20.10 12.46 -2.51
C VAL A 260 -20.14 11.62 -1.23
N TYR A 261 -21.14 10.77 -1.08
CA TYR A 261 -21.26 9.80 0.01
C TYR A 261 -21.68 8.44 -0.52
N LEU A 262 -21.40 7.39 0.27
CA LEU A 262 -21.82 6.05 -0.05
C LEU A 262 -23.03 5.64 0.76
N GLU A 263 -24.03 5.08 0.07
CA GLU A 263 -25.19 4.49 0.72
C GLU A 263 -25.19 2.98 0.49
N SER A 264 -25.25 2.21 1.58
CA SER A 264 -25.41 0.76 1.53
C SER A 264 -26.85 0.38 1.88
N LYS A 265 -27.54 -0.25 0.91
CA LYS A 265 -28.88 -0.83 1.16
C LYS A 265 -28.87 -1.95 2.22
N LYS A 266 -27.73 -2.62 2.43
CA LYS A 266 -27.60 -3.72 3.42
C LYS A 266 -27.50 -3.24 4.88
N LEU A 267 -27.14 -1.98 5.13
CA LEU A 267 -27.02 -1.40 6.48
C LEU A 267 -28.22 -0.51 6.86
N LYS A 268 -29.43 -0.85 6.40
CA LYS A 268 -30.67 -0.10 6.71
C LYS A 268 -30.57 1.42 6.46
N GLY A 269 -29.85 1.83 5.41
CA GLY A 269 -29.71 3.25 5.07
C GLY A 269 -28.65 4.02 5.87
N GLN A 270 -27.74 3.34 6.59
CA GLN A 270 -26.52 4.01 7.08
C GLN A 270 -25.76 4.61 5.89
N LYS A 271 -25.57 5.93 5.97
CA LYS A 271 -24.68 6.68 5.09
C LYS A 271 -23.27 6.52 5.64
N LEU A 272 -22.37 5.97 4.83
CA LEU A 272 -20.96 5.94 5.15
C LEU A 272 -20.28 7.04 4.33
N THR A 273 -19.84 8.07 5.04
CA THR A 273 -18.98 9.10 4.48
C THR A 273 -17.55 8.60 4.56
N PHE A 274 -17.03 8.14 3.42
CA PHE A 274 -15.63 7.77 3.32
C PHE A 274 -14.76 9.02 3.38
N SER A 275 -14.12 9.23 4.53
CA SER A 275 -13.16 10.32 4.73
C SER A 275 -11.74 9.88 4.37
N GLN A 276 -10.82 10.86 4.26
CA GLN A 276 -9.40 10.57 4.10
C GLN A 276 -8.85 9.72 5.26
N ASP A 277 -9.34 9.96 6.48
CA ASP A 277 -8.95 9.18 7.66
C ASP A 277 -9.39 7.71 7.55
N GLU A 278 -10.57 7.45 6.98
CA GLU A 278 -11.01 6.07 6.73
C GLU A 278 -10.15 5.38 5.66
N ALA A 279 -9.81 6.08 4.58
CA ALA A 279 -8.92 5.56 3.54
C ALA A 279 -7.54 5.22 4.12
N LYS A 280 -6.96 6.14 4.90
CA LYS A 280 -5.71 5.97 5.64
C LYS A 280 -5.77 4.79 6.61
N LYS A 281 -6.85 4.67 7.38
CA LYS A 281 -7.07 3.56 8.33
C LYS A 281 -7.08 2.21 7.61
N ILE A 282 -7.84 2.10 6.52
CA ILE A 282 -7.94 0.87 5.72
C ILE A 282 -6.57 0.47 5.17
N ARG A 283 -5.82 1.42 4.61
CA ARG A 283 -4.46 1.16 4.12
C ARG A 283 -3.55 0.63 5.23
N LYS A 284 -3.57 1.25 6.42
CA LYS A 284 -2.80 0.77 7.58
C LYS A 284 -3.19 -0.64 8.02
N GLU A 285 -4.48 -0.97 8.06
CA GLU A 285 -4.96 -2.30 8.40
C GLU A 285 -4.50 -3.35 7.38
N ILE A 286 -4.60 -3.05 6.08
CA ILE A 286 -4.11 -3.91 5.00
C ILE A 286 -2.61 -4.18 5.18
N SER A 287 -1.78 -3.13 5.31
CA SER A 287 -0.34 -3.27 5.49
C SER A 287 0.02 -4.07 6.74
N ARG A 288 -0.71 -3.85 7.84
CA ARG A 288 -0.55 -4.63 9.08
C ARG A 288 -0.83 -6.12 8.84
N TYR A 289 -1.92 -6.45 8.15
CA TYR A 289 -2.26 -7.85 7.84
C TYR A 289 -1.29 -8.50 6.85
N LYS A 290 -0.78 -7.78 5.85
CA LYS A 290 0.30 -8.29 4.98
C LYS A 290 1.51 -8.68 5.82
N ASN A 291 1.96 -7.79 6.71
CA ASN A 291 3.10 -8.05 7.60
C ASN A 291 2.86 -9.22 8.56
N GLU A 292 1.65 -9.36 9.11
CA GLU A 292 1.30 -10.49 9.98
C GLU A 292 1.27 -11.82 9.23
N LEU A 293 0.73 -11.84 8.01
CA LEU A 293 0.70 -13.05 7.17
C LEU A 293 2.11 -13.42 6.69
N GLN A 294 2.93 -12.43 6.33
CA GLN A 294 4.32 -12.67 5.93
C GLN A 294 5.12 -13.35 7.04
N LYS A 295 4.98 -12.89 8.30
CA LYS A 295 5.60 -13.55 9.46
C LYS A 295 5.18 -15.01 9.63
N ILE A 296 3.94 -15.35 9.25
CA ILE A 296 3.46 -16.73 9.29
C ILE A 296 4.10 -17.54 8.16
N ILE A 297 4.19 -16.98 6.94
CA ILE A 297 4.87 -17.60 5.79
C ILE A 297 6.33 -17.90 6.16
N ASP A 298 7.06 -16.92 6.69
CA ASP A 298 8.49 -17.02 7.05
C ASP A 298 8.77 -18.02 8.19
N SER A 299 7.72 -18.55 8.84
CA SER A 299 7.84 -19.53 9.94
C SER A 299 7.80 -21.00 9.52
N PHE A 300 7.58 -21.27 8.23
CA PHE A 300 7.55 -22.61 7.65
C PHE A 300 8.90 -22.98 7.04
#